data_AF-A0A538C9I1-F1
#
_entry.id   AF-A0A538C9I1-F1
#
_cell.length_a   1.000
_cell.length_b   1.000
_cell.length_c   1.000
_cell.angle_alpha   90.00
_cell.angle_beta   90.00
_cell.angle_gamma   90.00
#
_symmetry.space_group_name_H-M   'P 1'
#
loop_
_entity.id
_entity.type
_entity.pdbx_description
1 polymer ?
#
loop_
_entity_poly.entity_id
_entity_poly.type
_entity_poly.pdbx_seq_one_letter_code
_entity_poly.pdbx_strand_id
1 'polypeptide(L)'
;MLADHTRAMTFLVADGVVPSNEDRGYVLRRIMRRAIFRGRQLGIEPGEPMLPRYADVVTELMGGSYPSIVRERELVQKWLRGEEESFNRTLEQGTKLLNDLIERSRGEEGIGAQDAFLLHDTYGFPFDLTREMVTEAGFGIDEAGFYELMERQRAQSRAASVDRTVKGGIDIEGPPTEFTGYQSLEEVATVTALRDNVLKLDRSPFY
;
A
#
# COMPACT_ATOMS: atom_id res chain seq x y z
N MET A 1 21.58 -11.06 6.84
CA MET A 1 20.52 -10.31 6.12
C MET A 1 19.77 -9.36 7.03
N LEU A 2 19.16 -9.84 8.13
CA LEU A 2 18.32 -9.03 9.03
C LEU A 2 19.03 -7.78 9.59
N ALA A 3 20.24 -7.92 10.13
CA ALA A 3 21.01 -6.79 10.65
C ALA A 3 21.30 -5.70 9.60
N ASP A 4 21.59 -6.09 8.36
CA ASP A 4 21.86 -5.15 7.27
C ASP A 4 20.58 -4.43 6.80
N HIS A 5 19.47 -5.16 6.70
CA HIS A 5 18.16 -4.57 6.40
C HIS A 5 17.74 -3.59 7.48
N THR A 6 17.97 -3.92 8.76
CA THR A 6 17.68 -3.01 9.86
C THR A 6 18.52 -1.76 9.78
N ARG A 7 19.82 -1.89 9.54
CA ARG A 7 20.68 -0.73 9.34
C ARG A 7 20.17 0.14 8.19
N ALA A 8 19.88 -0.44 7.02
CA ALA A 8 19.39 0.30 5.87
C ALA A 8 18.07 1.06 6.16
N MET A 9 17.08 0.40 6.74
CA MET A 9 15.79 1.04 7.04
C MET A 9 15.89 2.12 8.13
N THR A 10 16.75 1.94 9.15
CA THR A 10 17.00 2.97 10.17
C THR A 10 17.54 4.25 9.55
N PHE A 11 18.53 4.13 8.65
CA PHE A 11 19.10 5.28 7.96
C PHE A 11 18.11 5.92 6.99
N LEU A 12 17.41 5.13 6.18
CA LEU A 12 16.42 5.64 5.23
C LEU A 12 15.32 6.46 5.93
N VAL A 13 14.80 5.96 7.06
CA VAL A 13 13.76 6.68 7.81
C VAL A 13 14.32 7.94 8.48
N ALA A 14 15.54 7.87 9.02
CA ALA A 14 16.21 9.06 9.57
C ALA A 14 16.51 10.13 8.51
N ASP A 15 16.69 9.74 7.25
CA ASP A 15 16.85 10.65 6.11
C ASP A 15 15.51 11.15 5.54
N GLY A 16 14.39 10.82 6.20
CA GLY A 16 13.05 11.30 5.85
C GLY A 16 12.29 10.43 4.84
N VAL A 17 12.80 9.26 4.47
CA VAL A 17 12.05 8.31 3.64
C VAL A 17 10.99 7.62 4.48
N VAL A 18 9.73 7.71 4.07
CA VAL A 18 8.60 7.06 4.74
C VAL A 18 8.06 5.89 3.91
N PRO A 19 7.58 4.80 4.54
CA PRO A 19 7.02 3.67 3.81
C PRO A 19 5.81 4.09 2.95
N SER A 20 5.85 3.80 1.66
CA SER A 20 4.79 4.17 0.71
C SER A 20 4.66 3.12 -0.41
N ASN A 21 3.71 3.33 -1.34
CA ASN A 21 3.52 2.45 -2.49
C ASN A 21 4.39 2.84 -3.71
N GLU A 22 5.18 3.91 -3.61
CA GLU A 22 5.90 4.51 -4.75
C GLU A 22 7.33 4.92 -4.37
N ASP A 23 8.21 5.02 -5.37
CA ASP A 23 9.59 5.53 -5.26
C ASP A 23 10.41 4.90 -4.13
N ARG A 24 11.11 5.75 -3.36
CA ARG A 24 11.95 5.35 -2.22
C ARG A 24 11.13 4.73 -1.09
N GLY A 25 9.88 5.17 -0.93
CA GLY A 25 8.98 4.63 0.08
C GLY A 25 8.57 3.19 -0.22
N TYR A 26 8.41 2.84 -1.51
CA TYR A 26 8.21 1.46 -1.95
C TYR A 26 9.40 0.56 -1.60
N VAL A 27 10.63 1.03 -1.89
CA VAL A 27 11.85 0.28 -1.58
C VAL A 27 12.00 0.07 -0.07
N LEU A 28 11.79 1.13 0.73
CA LEU A 28 11.82 1.03 2.19
C LEU A 28 10.80 0.01 2.69
N ARG A 29 9.54 0.10 2.24
CA ARG A 29 8.47 -0.83 2.59
C ARG A 29 8.84 -2.27 2.24
N ARG A 30 9.42 -2.51 1.05
CA ARG A 30 9.89 -3.84 0.64
C ARG A 30 10.97 -4.39 1.57
N ILE A 31 11.97 -3.58 1.92
CA ILE A 31 13.05 -3.96 2.84
C ILE A 31 12.48 -4.33 4.22
N MET A 32 11.57 -3.51 4.76
CA MET A 32 10.94 -3.74 6.05
C MET A 32 10.14 -5.04 6.05
N ARG A 33 9.27 -5.25 5.05
CA ARG A 33 8.43 -6.46 4.95
C ARG A 33 9.28 -7.72 4.80
N ARG A 34 10.36 -7.66 4.02
CA ARG A 34 11.33 -8.76 3.91
C ARG A 34 11.99 -9.07 5.25
N ALA A 35 12.43 -8.05 5.99
CA ALA A 35 13.02 -8.23 7.32
C ALA A 35 12.03 -8.89 8.29
N ILE A 36 10.78 -8.40 8.35
CA ILE A 36 9.73 -8.96 9.22
C ILE A 36 9.46 -10.43 8.86
N PHE A 37 9.30 -10.74 7.57
CA PHE A 37 9.08 -12.11 7.12
C PHE A 37 10.22 -13.06 7.55
N ARG A 38 11.49 -12.64 7.37
CA ARG A 38 12.64 -13.43 7.83
C ARG A 38 12.66 -13.61 9.34
N GLY A 39 12.28 -12.57 10.09
CA GLY A 39 12.09 -12.68 11.53
C GLY A 39 11.10 -13.79 11.89
N ARG A 40 9.98 -13.89 11.15
CA ARG A 40 9.00 -14.96 11.36
C ARG A 40 9.52 -16.34 11.04
N GLN A 41 10.26 -16.49 9.94
CA GLN A 41 10.90 -17.78 9.60
C GLN A 41 11.90 -18.23 10.68
N LEU A 42 12.50 -17.30 11.42
CA LEU A 42 13.41 -17.57 12.53
C LEU A 42 12.70 -17.82 13.87
N GLY A 43 11.37 -17.79 13.91
CA GLY A 43 10.57 -18.03 15.11
C GLY A 43 10.34 -16.79 15.98
N ILE A 44 10.50 -15.58 15.44
CA ILE A 44 10.14 -14.34 16.16
C ILE A 44 8.62 -14.16 16.10
N GLU A 45 8.00 -14.07 17.26
CA GLU A 45 6.54 -14.01 17.41
C GLU A 45 5.97 -12.60 17.16
N PRO A 46 4.68 -12.46 16.77
CA PRO A 46 4.09 -11.18 16.35
C PRO A 46 4.09 -10.11 17.43
N GLY A 47 4.04 -10.54 18.68
CA GLY A 47 3.94 -9.68 19.86
C GLY A 47 5.27 -9.06 20.27
N GLU A 48 6.38 -9.47 19.65
CA GLU A 48 7.71 -8.94 19.95
C GLU A 48 8.11 -7.92 18.87
N PRO A 49 8.19 -6.61 19.19
CA PRO A 49 8.53 -5.59 18.20
C PRO A 49 9.99 -5.71 17.80
N MET A 50 10.26 -6.41 16.69
CA MET A 50 11.62 -6.74 16.25
C MET A 50 12.28 -5.54 15.57
N LEU A 51 11.60 -4.91 14.60
CA LEU A 51 12.18 -3.80 13.85
C LEU A 51 12.54 -2.60 14.77
N PRO A 52 11.63 -2.13 15.65
CA PRO A 52 11.93 -1.14 16.68
C PRO A 52 13.17 -1.46 17.52
N ARG A 53 13.26 -2.69 18.05
CA ARG A 53 14.36 -3.09 18.92
C ARG A 53 15.69 -3.12 18.18
N TYR A 54 15.69 -3.62 16.95
CA TYR A 54 16.90 -3.73 16.18
C TYR A 54 17.38 -2.34 15.74
N ALA A 55 16.46 -1.42 15.44
CA ALA A 55 16.81 -0.02 15.15
C ALA A 55 17.42 0.71 16.36
N ASP A 56 16.98 0.39 17.58
CA ASP A 56 17.61 0.90 18.79
C ASP A 56 19.05 0.41 18.93
N VAL A 57 19.31 -0.87 18.66
CA VAL A 57 20.68 -1.43 18.63
C VAL A 57 21.54 -0.74 17.56
N VAL A 58 20.99 -0.50 16.36
CA VAL A 58 21.70 0.26 15.31
C VAL A 58 22.03 1.67 15.79
N THR A 59 21.08 2.34 16.44
CA THR A 59 21.25 3.70 16.97
C THR A 59 22.31 3.75 18.07
N GLU A 60 22.35 2.75 18.96
CA GLU A 60 23.36 2.61 20.00
C GLU A 60 24.77 2.43 19.40
N LEU A 61 24.90 1.51 18.44
CA LEU A 61 26.20 1.17 17.85
C LEU A 61 26.75 2.26 16.93
N MET A 62 25.87 2.98 16.22
CA MET A 62 26.27 3.89 15.13
C MET A 62 26.01 5.36 15.46
N GLY A 63 25.22 5.68 16.47
CA GLY A 63 24.77 7.05 16.77
C GLY A 63 25.89 8.05 17.05
N GLY A 64 27.05 7.57 17.54
CA GLY A 64 28.22 8.41 17.76
C GLY A 64 28.82 8.98 16.45
N SER A 65 28.80 8.19 15.37
CA SER A 65 29.28 8.64 14.04
C SER A 65 28.17 9.27 13.20
N TYR A 66 26.91 8.94 13.49
CA TYR A 66 25.75 9.38 12.73
C TYR A 66 24.72 10.03 13.66
N PRO A 67 24.88 11.31 14.04
CA PRO A 67 23.95 11.96 14.96
C PRO A 67 22.51 12.09 14.42
N SER A 68 22.30 11.97 13.10
CA SER A 68 20.96 12.02 12.49
C SER A 68 20.06 10.89 12.97
N ILE A 69 20.56 9.65 13.04
CA ILE A 69 19.74 8.50 13.50
C ILE A 69 19.39 8.60 14.99
N VAL A 70 20.18 9.34 15.78
CA VAL A 70 19.87 9.63 17.18
C VAL A 70 18.75 10.68 17.28
N ARG A 71 18.87 11.78 16.51
CA ARG A 71 17.86 12.85 16.50
C ARG A 71 16.50 12.35 16.02
N GLU A 72 16.49 11.55 14.97
CA GLU A 72 15.27 11.05 14.34
C GLU A 72 14.78 9.72 14.94
N ARG A 73 15.33 9.30 16.09
CA ARG A 73 15.04 8.00 16.71
C ARG A 73 13.53 7.78 16.90
N GLU A 74 12.80 8.77 17.40
CA GLU A 74 11.35 8.64 17.60
C GLU A 74 10.57 8.43 16.29
N LEU A 75 10.99 9.12 15.22
CA LEU A 75 10.40 8.97 13.89
C LEU A 75 10.68 7.58 13.32
N VAL A 76 11.92 7.10 13.45
CA VAL A 76 12.32 5.74 13.08
C VAL A 76 11.46 4.72 13.82
N GLN A 77 11.37 4.83 15.15
CA GLN A 77 10.58 3.93 15.99
C GLN A 77 9.10 3.90 15.57
N LYS A 78 8.52 5.07 15.29
CA LYS A 78 7.12 5.20 14.86
C LYS A 78 6.86 4.45 13.54
N TRP A 79 7.67 4.68 12.51
CA TRP A 79 7.44 4.08 11.19
C TRP A 79 7.74 2.59 11.17
N LEU A 80 8.81 2.15 11.83
CA LEU A 80 9.15 0.73 11.91
C LEU A 80 8.07 -0.05 12.64
N ARG A 81 7.59 0.46 13.79
CA ARG A 81 6.50 -0.16 14.55
C ARG A 81 5.22 -0.24 13.74
N GLY A 82 4.81 0.87 13.12
CA GLY A 82 3.56 0.92 12.37
C GLY A 82 3.53 -0.05 11.19
N GLU A 83 4.62 -0.14 10.42
CA GLU A 83 4.70 -1.09 9.32
C GLU A 83 4.80 -2.54 9.82
N GLU A 84 5.55 -2.80 10.90
CA GLU A 84 5.65 -4.15 11.48
C GLU A 84 4.30 -4.68 11.97
N GLU A 85 3.57 -3.88 12.75
CA GLU A 85 2.23 -4.23 13.22
C GLU A 85 1.26 -4.41 12.06
N SER A 86 1.33 -3.54 11.05
CA SER A 86 0.48 -3.63 9.87
C SER A 86 0.73 -4.90 9.06
N PHE A 87 2.01 -5.19 8.80
CA PHE A 87 2.39 -6.31 7.97
C PHE A 87 2.27 -7.66 8.69
N ASN A 88 2.43 -7.71 10.00
CA ASN A 88 2.21 -8.93 10.79
C ASN A 88 0.78 -9.49 10.60
N ARG A 89 -0.23 -8.62 10.46
CA ARG A 89 -1.61 -9.04 10.16
C ARG A 89 -1.73 -9.69 8.78
N THR A 90 -1.06 -9.13 7.78
CA THR A 90 -1.00 -9.68 6.42
C THR A 90 -0.25 -11.02 6.38
N LEU A 91 0.86 -11.12 7.11
CA LEU A 91 1.70 -12.31 7.17
C LEU A 91 0.96 -13.53 7.71
N GLU A 92 0.18 -13.35 8.77
CA GLU A 92 -0.58 -14.44 9.39
C GLU A 92 -1.54 -15.11 8.41
N GLN A 93 -2.19 -14.31 7.56
CA GLN A 93 -3.14 -14.80 6.56
C GLN A 93 -2.44 -15.35 5.31
N GLY A 94 -1.43 -14.64 4.80
CA GLY A 94 -0.80 -14.98 3.52
C GLY A 94 0.23 -16.11 3.58
N THR A 95 0.94 -16.29 4.70
CA THR A 95 2.02 -17.30 4.79
C THR A 95 1.48 -18.72 4.69
N LYS A 96 0.33 -18.99 5.32
CA LYS A 96 -0.30 -20.32 5.25
C LYS A 96 -0.70 -20.65 3.82
N LEU A 97 -1.38 -19.73 3.14
CA LEU A 97 -1.80 -19.91 1.75
C LEU A 97 -0.61 -20.08 0.81
N LEU A 98 0.46 -19.30 0.98
CA LEU A 98 1.66 -19.41 0.16
C LEU A 98 2.35 -20.77 0.35
N ASN A 99 2.45 -21.26 1.58
CA ASN A 99 2.99 -22.61 1.83
C ASN A 99 2.11 -23.67 1.17
N ASP A 100 0.78 -23.58 1.30
CA ASP A 100 -0.17 -24.51 0.67
C ASP A 100 -0.07 -24.47 -0.87
N LEU A 101 0.19 -23.30 -1.46
CA LEU A 101 0.43 -23.15 -2.90
C LEU A 101 1.75 -23.80 -3.33
N ILE A 102 2.83 -23.55 -2.60
CA ILE A 102 4.14 -24.16 -2.86
C ILE A 102 4.05 -25.69 -2.77
N GLU A 103 3.40 -26.23 -1.75
CA GLU A 103 3.22 -27.68 -1.59
C GLU A 103 2.41 -28.30 -2.74
N ARG A 104 1.31 -27.65 -3.15
CA ARG A 104 0.48 -28.12 -4.28
C ARG A 104 1.19 -28.04 -5.62
N SER A 105 2.08 -27.07 -5.78
CA SER A 105 2.86 -26.88 -7.01
C SER A 105 4.06 -27.83 -7.10
N ARG A 106 4.33 -28.67 -6.08
CA ARG A 106 5.41 -29.67 -6.12
C ARG A 106 5.17 -30.68 -7.24
N GLY A 107 5.97 -30.59 -8.30
CA GLY A 107 5.84 -31.40 -9.52
C GLY A 107 5.35 -30.62 -10.74
N GLU A 108 4.96 -29.35 -10.56
CA GLU A 108 4.67 -28.39 -11.63
C GLU A 108 5.88 -27.46 -11.86
N GLU A 109 5.89 -26.74 -13.00
CA GLU A 109 7.01 -25.84 -13.36
C GLU A 109 7.01 -24.52 -12.57
N GLY A 110 5.89 -24.12 -11.95
CA GLY A 110 5.81 -22.88 -11.19
C GLY A 110 4.42 -22.50 -10.69
N ILE A 111 4.33 -21.36 -10.00
CA ILE A 111 3.08 -20.78 -9.52
C ILE A 111 2.45 -19.91 -10.61
N GLY A 112 1.17 -20.17 -10.90
CA GLY A 112 0.39 -19.44 -11.88
C GLY A 112 0.08 -17.99 -11.48
N ALA A 113 -0.15 -17.15 -12.48
CA ALA A 113 -0.48 -15.73 -12.29
C ALA A 113 -1.70 -15.50 -11.40
N GLN A 114 -2.73 -16.36 -11.50
CA GLN A 114 -3.96 -16.27 -10.71
C GLN A 114 -3.71 -16.45 -9.21
N ASP A 115 -2.84 -17.38 -8.83
CA ASP A 115 -2.52 -17.64 -7.42
C ASP A 115 -1.68 -16.50 -6.82
N ALA A 116 -0.70 -16.01 -7.59
CA ALA A 116 0.07 -14.82 -7.22
C ALA A 116 -0.81 -13.58 -7.10
N PHE A 117 -1.77 -13.42 -8.02
CA PHE A 117 -2.75 -12.34 -8.01
C PHE A 117 -3.69 -12.44 -6.81
N LEU A 118 -4.18 -13.65 -6.48
CA LEU A 118 -5.03 -13.88 -5.31
C LEU A 118 -4.31 -13.50 -4.01
N LEU A 119 -3.06 -13.93 -3.83
CA LEU A 119 -2.22 -13.56 -2.68
C LEU A 119 -2.11 -12.04 -2.52
N HIS A 120 -1.88 -11.34 -3.63
CA HIS A 120 -1.72 -9.89 -3.64
C HIS A 120 -3.04 -9.14 -3.40
N ASP A 121 -4.06 -9.43 -4.21
CA ASP A 121 -5.30 -8.65 -4.26
C ASP A 121 -6.22 -8.95 -3.07
N THR A 122 -6.39 -10.23 -2.74
CA THR A 122 -7.34 -10.64 -1.70
C THR A 122 -6.71 -10.65 -0.31
N TYR A 123 -5.46 -11.12 -0.20
CA TYR A 123 -4.79 -11.27 1.11
C TYR A 123 -3.79 -10.15 1.41
N GLY A 124 -3.56 -9.22 0.47
CA GLY A 124 -2.62 -8.11 0.64
C GLY A 124 -1.15 -8.56 0.69
N PHE A 125 -0.85 -9.82 0.36
CA PHE A 125 0.49 -10.37 0.46
C PHE A 125 1.38 -9.82 -0.68
N PRO A 126 2.55 -9.24 -0.39
CA PRO A 126 3.29 -8.50 -1.39
C PRO A 126 3.84 -9.44 -2.47
N PHE A 127 3.61 -9.09 -3.74
CA PHE A 127 4.09 -9.89 -4.87
C PHE A 127 5.61 -10.09 -4.86
N ASP A 128 6.38 -9.08 -4.44
CA ASP A 128 7.83 -9.21 -4.32
C ASP A 128 8.26 -10.29 -3.31
N LEU A 129 7.51 -10.45 -2.21
CA LEU A 129 7.76 -11.51 -1.23
C LEU A 129 7.32 -12.87 -1.76
N THR A 130 6.16 -12.95 -2.43
CA THR A 130 5.72 -14.17 -3.12
C THR A 130 6.79 -14.63 -4.10
N ARG A 131 7.23 -13.76 -5.02
CA ARG A 131 8.28 -14.06 -6.00
C ARG A 131 9.54 -14.59 -5.32
N GLU A 132 10.01 -13.91 -4.27
CA GLU A 132 11.22 -14.32 -3.55
C GLU A 132 11.09 -15.73 -2.97
N MET A 133 9.98 -16.02 -2.27
CA MET A 133 9.77 -17.31 -1.62
C MET A 133 9.59 -18.46 -2.61
N VAL A 134 8.87 -18.20 -3.70
CA VAL A 134 8.65 -19.18 -4.77
C VAL A 134 9.98 -19.52 -5.45
N THR A 135 10.79 -18.50 -5.73
CA THR A 135 12.14 -18.68 -6.28
C THR A 135 13.04 -19.46 -5.33
N GLU A 136 13.02 -19.16 -4.03
CA GLU A 136 13.80 -19.90 -3.02
C GLU A 136 13.38 -21.35 -2.87
N ALA A 137 12.10 -21.65 -3.09
CA ALA A 137 11.57 -23.01 -3.11
C ALA A 137 11.87 -23.76 -4.44
N GLY A 138 12.54 -23.11 -5.39
CA GLY A 138 12.95 -23.71 -6.67
C GLY A 138 11.89 -23.66 -7.77
N PHE A 139 10.86 -22.84 -7.62
CA PHE A 139 9.75 -22.71 -8.57
C PHE A 139 9.83 -21.42 -9.38
N GLY A 140 9.29 -21.44 -10.60
CA GLY A 140 9.00 -20.24 -11.37
C GLY A 140 7.74 -19.54 -10.89
N ILE A 141 7.57 -18.27 -11.27
CA ILE A 141 6.33 -17.52 -11.07
C ILE A 141 5.98 -16.76 -12.36
N ASP A 142 4.72 -16.82 -12.79
CA ASP A 142 4.25 -16.10 -13.98
C ASP A 142 4.05 -14.61 -13.67
N GLU A 143 5.14 -13.85 -13.75
CA GLU A 143 5.12 -12.40 -13.53
C GLU A 143 4.35 -11.65 -14.61
N ALA A 144 4.49 -12.07 -15.87
CA ALA A 144 3.85 -11.41 -16.99
C ALA A 144 2.32 -11.50 -16.84
N GLY A 145 1.80 -12.71 -16.57
CA GLY A 145 0.39 -12.92 -16.30
C GLY A 145 -0.09 -12.16 -15.05
N PHE A 146 0.73 -12.07 -13.99
CA PHE A 146 0.37 -11.27 -12.82
C PHE A 146 0.16 -9.79 -13.17
N TYR A 147 1.08 -9.18 -13.92
CA TYR A 147 0.97 -7.78 -14.33
C TYR A 147 -0.19 -7.55 -15.30
N GLU A 148 -0.51 -8.52 -16.19
CA GLU A 148 -1.70 -8.45 -17.02
C GLU A 148 -2.99 -8.43 -16.18
N LEU A 149 -3.07 -9.26 -15.13
CA LEU A 149 -4.23 -9.28 -14.22
C LEU A 149 -4.35 -7.95 -13.46
N MET A 150 -3.24 -7.39 -12.99
CA MET A 150 -3.21 -6.07 -12.36
C MET A 150 -3.72 -4.97 -13.30
N GLU A 151 -3.31 -4.97 -14.57
CA GLU A 151 -3.79 -3.99 -15.55
C GLU A 151 -5.27 -4.17 -15.89
N ARG A 152 -5.73 -5.41 -16.03
CA ARG A 152 -7.17 -5.70 -16.22
C ARG A 152 -8.00 -5.18 -15.06
N GLN A 153 -7.56 -5.40 -13.82
CA GLN A 153 -8.24 -4.90 -12.62
C GLN A 153 -8.25 -3.36 -12.59
N ARG A 154 -7.11 -2.70 -12.85
CA ARG A 154 -7.03 -1.23 -12.93
C ARG A 154 -7.93 -0.65 -14.02
N ALA A 155 -8.02 -1.30 -15.17
CA ALA A 155 -8.90 -0.88 -16.27
C ALA A 155 -10.38 -1.00 -15.86
N GLN A 156 -10.77 -2.10 -15.21
CA GLN A 156 -12.13 -2.29 -14.70
C GLN A 156 -12.51 -1.25 -13.65
N SER A 157 -11.62 -0.95 -12.68
CA SER A 157 -11.88 0.09 -11.67
C SER A 157 -12.04 1.47 -12.30
N ARG A 158 -11.25 1.81 -13.33
CA ARG A 158 -11.39 3.07 -14.08
C ARG A 158 -12.73 3.15 -14.82
N ALA A 159 -13.13 2.10 -15.52
CA ALA A 159 -14.42 2.05 -16.22
C ALA A 159 -15.61 2.18 -15.26
N ALA A 160 -15.54 1.51 -14.09
CA ALA A 160 -16.57 1.58 -13.05
C ALA A 160 -16.63 2.94 -12.32
N SER A 161 -15.52 3.70 -12.30
CA SER A 161 -15.51 5.09 -11.78
C SER A 161 -16.09 6.07 -12.80
N VAL A 162 -15.81 5.92 -14.09
CA VAL A 162 -16.39 6.76 -15.15
C VAL A 162 -17.91 6.60 -15.22
N ASP A 163 -18.44 5.37 -15.12
CA ASP A 163 -19.91 5.15 -15.10
C ASP A 163 -20.59 5.80 -13.88
N ARG A 164 -19.88 5.90 -12.74
CA ARG A 164 -20.36 6.59 -11.54
C ARG A 164 -20.29 8.12 -11.66
N THR A 165 -19.27 8.66 -12.32
CA THR A 165 -19.18 10.11 -12.57
C THR A 165 -20.23 10.57 -13.59
N VAL A 166 -20.54 9.76 -14.61
CA VAL A 166 -21.57 10.08 -15.62
C VAL A 166 -22.99 9.91 -15.06
N LYS A 167 -23.23 9.01 -14.10
CA LYS A 167 -24.52 8.87 -13.41
C LYS A 167 -24.68 9.73 -12.14
N GLY A 168 -23.60 10.32 -11.64
CA GLY A 168 -23.58 11.18 -10.46
C GLY A 168 -23.89 12.65 -10.75
N GLY A 169 -23.77 13.07 -12.01
CA GLY A 169 -24.44 14.28 -12.48
C GLY A 169 -25.93 13.97 -12.51
N ILE A 170 -26.70 14.51 -11.57
CA ILE A 170 -28.15 14.50 -11.70
C ILE A 170 -28.43 15.37 -12.92
N ASP A 171 -28.72 14.70 -14.04
CA ASP A 171 -29.07 15.37 -15.28
C ASP A 171 -30.46 15.97 -15.09
N ILE A 172 -30.47 17.19 -14.56
CA ILE A 172 -31.66 18.01 -14.40
C ILE A 172 -31.71 18.94 -15.62
N GLU A 173 -32.67 18.68 -16.51
CA GLU A 173 -32.91 19.53 -17.69
C GLU A 173 -33.06 21.00 -17.28
N GLY A 174 -32.41 21.89 -18.01
CA GLY A 174 -32.42 23.33 -17.74
C GLY A 174 -31.10 24.01 -18.13
N PRO A 175 -31.08 25.35 -18.21
CA PRO A 175 -29.88 26.10 -18.58
C PRO A 175 -28.70 25.79 -17.63
N PRO A 176 -27.45 25.94 -18.09
CA PRO A 176 -26.28 25.73 -17.24
C PRO A 176 -26.26 26.71 -16.07
N THR A 177 -25.82 26.23 -14.90
CA THR A 177 -25.59 27.07 -13.71
C THR A 177 -24.31 27.87 -13.90
N GLU A 178 -24.37 29.18 -13.73
CA GLU A 178 -23.21 30.07 -13.73
C GLU A 178 -22.45 29.96 -12.39
N PHE A 179 -21.15 29.68 -12.43
CA PHE A 179 -20.33 29.61 -11.21
C PHE A 179 -19.78 30.99 -10.85
N THR A 180 -20.11 31.47 -9.64
CA THR A 180 -19.78 32.82 -9.15
C THR A 180 -18.86 32.81 -7.92
N GLY A 181 -18.36 31.64 -7.51
CA GLY A 181 -17.61 31.46 -6.25
C GLY A 181 -16.26 32.18 -6.17
N TYR A 182 -15.76 32.71 -7.29
CA TYR A 182 -14.58 33.59 -7.29
C TYR A 182 -14.90 35.04 -6.88
N GLN A 183 -16.16 35.44 -6.92
CA GLN A 183 -16.61 36.82 -6.74
C GLN A 183 -17.32 37.01 -5.41
N SER A 184 -18.13 36.05 -4.98
CA SER A 184 -18.89 36.10 -3.73
C SER A 184 -19.00 34.73 -3.08
N LEU A 185 -19.15 34.71 -1.76
CA LEU A 185 -19.46 33.51 -0.97
C LEU A 185 -20.96 33.42 -0.61
N GLU A 186 -21.73 34.47 -0.89
CA GLU A 186 -23.17 34.55 -0.67
C GLU A 186 -23.86 35.09 -1.93
N GLU A 187 -24.96 34.47 -2.36
CA GLU A 187 -25.68 34.91 -3.55
C GLU A 187 -27.18 34.58 -3.49
N VAL A 188 -27.99 35.46 -4.09
CA VAL A 188 -29.41 35.19 -4.37
C VAL A 188 -29.52 34.53 -5.74
N ALA A 189 -30.04 33.31 -5.78
CA ALA A 189 -30.18 32.52 -7.00
C ALA A 189 -31.63 32.08 -7.22
N THR A 190 -31.97 31.79 -8.48
CA THR A 190 -33.28 31.28 -8.88
C THR A 190 -33.21 29.77 -9.08
N VAL A 191 -34.16 29.04 -8.50
CA VAL A 191 -34.30 27.60 -8.75
C VAL A 191 -34.82 27.39 -10.17
N THR A 192 -34.00 26.82 -11.05
CA THR A 192 -34.35 26.52 -12.44
C THR A 192 -34.99 25.15 -12.59
N ALA A 193 -34.69 24.21 -11.70
CA ALA A 193 -35.32 22.90 -11.67
C ALA A 193 -35.13 22.18 -10.31
N LEU A 194 -35.99 21.20 -10.04
CA LEU A 194 -35.98 20.39 -8.83
C LEU A 194 -36.20 18.92 -9.22
N ARG A 195 -35.33 18.03 -8.75
CA ARG A 195 -35.51 16.58 -8.87
C ARG A 195 -35.10 15.90 -7.58
N ASP A 196 -36.00 15.08 -7.04
CA ASP A 196 -35.84 14.45 -5.73
C ASP A 196 -35.51 15.50 -4.64
N ASN A 197 -34.31 15.45 -4.06
CA ASN A 197 -33.82 16.41 -3.06
C ASN A 197 -32.72 17.34 -3.60
N VAL A 198 -32.60 17.49 -4.93
CA VAL A 198 -31.56 18.31 -5.57
C VAL A 198 -32.19 19.46 -6.34
N LEU A 199 -31.73 20.66 -5.99
CA LEU A 199 -32.09 21.93 -6.62
C LEU A 199 -31.03 22.31 -7.65
N LYS A 200 -31.44 22.64 -8.86
CA LYS A 200 -30.60 23.29 -9.87
C LYS A 200 -30.87 24.79 -9.83
N LEU A 201 -29.80 25.57 -9.73
CA LEU A 201 -29.84 27.03 -9.66
C LEU A 201 -29.35 27.63 -10.98
N ASP A 202 -29.75 28.86 -11.31
CA ASP A 202 -29.21 29.60 -12.46
C ASP A 202 -27.76 30.04 -12.22
N ARG A 203 -27.39 30.28 -10.96
CA ARG A 203 -26.04 30.66 -10.52
C ARG A 203 -25.74 30.11 -9.13
N SER A 204 -24.46 29.88 -8.83
CA SER A 204 -24.04 29.39 -7.51
C SER A 204 -22.58 29.71 -7.18
N PRO A 205 -22.29 30.10 -5.92
CA PRO A 205 -20.93 30.23 -5.42
C PRO A 205 -20.33 28.89 -4.96
N PHE A 206 -21.12 27.80 -4.93
CA PHE A 206 -20.69 26.49 -4.46
C PHE A 206 -19.96 25.71 -5.55
N TYR A 207 -18.86 25.05 -5.15
CA TYR A 207 -18.04 24.17 -5.99
C TYR A 207 -18.56 22.74 -5.98
#